data_AF-A0A6I5A5L6-F1
#
_entry.id   AF-A0A6I5A5L6-F1
#
_cell.length_a   1.000
_cell.length_b   1.000
_cell.length_c   1.000
_cell.angle_alpha   90.00
_cell.angle_beta   90.00
_cell.angle_gamma   90.00
#
_symmetry.space_group_name_H-M   'P 1'
#
loop_
_entity.id
_entity.type
_entity.pdbx_description
1 polymer ?
#
loop_
_entity_poly.entity_id
_entity_poly.type
_entity_poly.pdbx_seq_one_letter_code
_entity_poly.pdbx_strand_id
1 'polypeptide(L)'
;MKIRLLIILSLMILFSGCSSDNYPDLMPNKHGDYSVLWIKDNGGGYNEYPLVFNKVNKVTSIISLEEAKDEYPKLSLIKQPAFIIFNENGIVLKTYIKEEAIEFLEENYNDK
;
A
#
# COMPACT_ATOMS: atom_id res chain seq x y z
N MET A 1 -35.73 -43.17 -0.98
CA MET A 1 -35.56 -42.12 -2.01
C MET A 1 -35.32 -40.83 -1.26
N LYS A 2 -34.06 -40.43 -1.04
CA LYS A 2 -33.15 -39.79 -2.03
C LYS A 2 -33.78 -38.49 -2.53
N ILE A 3 -33.06 -37.38 -2.35
CA ILE A 3 -33.43 -35.99 -2.65
C ILE A 3 -34.07 -35.29 -1.47
N ARG A 4 -33.21 -34.77 -0.58
CA ARG A 4 -33.26 -33.44 0.10
C ARG A 4 -31.99 -33.19 0.94
N LEU A 5 -30.98 -34.06 0.85
CA LEU A 5 -29.65 -33.90 1.44
C LEU A 5 -28.59 -33.49 0.39
N LEU A 6 -28.96 -32.63 -0.56
CA LEU A 6 -28.07 -32.22 -1.67
C LEU A 6 -27.93 -30.70 -1.81
N ILE A 7 -28.50 -29.91 -0.90
CA ILE A 7 -28.45 -28.44 -0.98
C ILE A 7 -27.32 -27.84 -0.12
N ILE A 8 -26.74 -28.61 0.82
CA ILE A 8 -25.73 -28.10 1.77
C ILE A 8 -24.29 -28.20 1.22
N LEU A 9 -24.07 -28.87 0.08
CA LEU A 9 -22.72 -29.16 -0.45
C LEU A 9 -22.32 -28.32 -1.68
N SER A 10 -22.94 -27.15 -1.88
CA SER A 10 -22.63 -26.26 -3.02
C SER A 10 -22.27 -24.83 -2.58
N LEU A 11 -22.00 -24.60 -1.29
CA LEU A 11 -21.56 -23.29 -0.78
C LEU A 11 -20.09 -23.29 -0.34
N MET A 12 -19.27 -24.09 -1.00
CA MET A 12 -17.82 -23.93 -0.98
C MET A 12 -17.35 -23.78 -2.42
N ILE A 13 -16.27 -23.01 -2.58
CA ILE A 13 -15.60 -22.64 -3.84
C ILE A 13 -16.18 -21.37 -4.48
N LEU A 14 -16.08 -20.25 -3.77
CA LEU A 14 -15.44 -19.05 -4.31
C LEU A 14 -14.66 -18.37 -3.17
N PHE A 15 -13.59 -19.02 -2.69
CA PHE A 15 -12.43 -18.23 -2.31
C PHE A 15 -11.88 -17.71 -3.63
N SER A 16 -12.42 -16.58 -4.09
CA SER A 16 -11.75 -15.73 -5.07
C SER A 16 -10.31 -15.66 -4.60
N GLY A 17 -9.40 -16.25 -5.38
CA GLY A 17 -8.01 -16.30 -4.99
C GLY A 17 -7.58 -14.89 -4.62
N CYS A 18 -7.23 -14.68 -3.34
CA CYS A 18 -6.43 -13.55 -2.94
C CYS A 18 -5.11 -13.74 -3.69
N SER A 19 -5.04 -13.25 -4.94
CA SER A 19 -3.77 -12.90 -5.54
C SER A 19 -3.27 -11.84 -4.59
N SER A 20 -2.38 -12.22 -3.67
CA SER A 20 -1.78 -11.28 -2.78
C SER A 20 -1.19 -10.19 -3.69
N ASP A 21 -1.75 -8.98 -3.63
CA ASP A 21 -1.21 -7.79 -4.27
C ASP A 21 0.07 -7.37 -3.53
N ASN A 22 0.93 -8.35 -3.31
CA ASN A 22 2.13 -8.24 -2.54
C ASN A 22 3.20 -7.80 -3.52
N TYR A 23 3.75 -6.65 -3.20
CA TYR A 23 5.00 -6.16 -3.75
C TYR A 23 6.03 -6.34 -2.63
N PRO A 24 6.67 -7.52 -2.50
CA PRO A 24 7.57 -7.79 -1.38
C PRO A 24 8.70 -6.77 -1.31
N ASP A 25 9.14 -6.27 -2.46
CA ASP A 25 10.15 -5.23 -2.55
C ASP A 25 9.67 -3.88 -1.99
N LEU A 26 8.37 -3.63 -1.88
CA LEU A 26 7.82 -2.43 -1.25
C LEU A 26 7.54 -2.63 0.25
N MET A 27 7.55 -3.87 0.76
CA MET A 27 7.28 -4.16 2.16
C MET A 27 8.48 -3.78 3.05
N PRO A 28 8.25 -3.47 4.34
CA PRO A 28 9.34 -3.27 5.28
C PRO A 28 10.08 -4.59 5.54
N ASN A 29 11.40 -4.52 5.72
CA ASN A 29 12.24 -5.68 6.07
C ASN A 29 12.31 -5.95 7.59
N LYS A 30 11.67 -5.10 8.40
CA LYS A 30 11.65 -5.18 9.86
C LYS A 30 10.21 -5.32 10.34
N HIS A 31 9.97 -6.32 11.19
CA HIS A 31 8.67 -6.56 11.81
C HIS A 31 8.26 -5.37 12.68
N GLY A 32 6.99 -5.01 12.63
CA GLY A 32 6.40 -3.87 13.31
C GLY A 32 6.85 -2.52 12.75
N ASP A 33 7.40 -2.47 11.55
CA ASP A 33 7.86 -1.24 10.90
C ASP A 33 6.98 -0.89 9.68
N TYR A 34 7.19 0.30 9.11
CA TYR A 34 6.50 0.77 7.92
C TYR A 34 7.48 1.02 6.78
N SER A 35 6.98 1.01 5.55
CA SER A 35 7.68 1.50 4.37
C SER A 35 6.75 2.37 3.53
N VAL A 36 7.34 3.24 2.71
CA VAL A 36 6.59 4.22 1.91
C VAL A 36 6.98 4.08 0.44
N LEU A 37 5.99 3.92 -0.43
CA LEU A 37 6.12 4.23 -1.85
C LEU A 37 5.58 5.65 -2.08
N TRP A 38 6.45 6.53 -2.58
CA TRP A 38 6.15 7.93 -2.84
C TRP A 38 6.27 8.25 -4.34
N ILE A 39 5.14 8.50 -4.97
CA ILE A 39 5.07 9.03 -6.33
C ILE A 39 5.12 10.54 -6.22
N LYS A 40 6.22 11.14 -6.68
CA LYS A 40 6.48 12.57 -6.56
C LYS A 40 5.56 13.40 -7.45
N ASP A 41 5.39 14.67 -7.11
CA ASP A 41 4.72 15.61 -8.02
C ASP A 41 5.68 16.04 -9.14
N ASN A 42 5.18 16.13 -10.37
CA ASN A 42 5.90 16.63 -11.55
C ASN A 42 5.87 18.17 -11.65
N GLY A 43 5.11 18.85 -10.79
CA GLY A 43 4.82 20.30 -10.83
C GLY A 43 5.94 21.26 -10.44
N GLY A 44 7.22 20.88 -10.50
CA GLY A 44 8.35 21.83 -10.46
C GLY A 44 8.66 22.53 -9.14
N GLY A 45 8.03 22.13 -8.02
CA GLY A 45 8.39 22.57 -6.67
C GLY A 45 9.37 21.60 -6.00
N TYR A 46 10.25 22.10 -5.13
CA TYR A 46 11.01 21.27 -4.20
C TYR A 46 10.00 20.61 -3.25
N ASN A 47 9.60 19.38 -3.53
CA ASN A 47 8.78 18.62 -2.59
C ASN A 47 9.68 18.27 -1.40
N GLU A 48 9.58 19.06 -0.34
CA GLU A 48 10.31 18.82 0.90
C GLU A 48 10.07 17.39 1.37
N TYR A 49 11.17 16.66 1.60
CA TYR A 49 11.13 15.29 2.09
C TYR A 49 10.54 15.28 3.51
N PRO A 50 9.41 14.60 3.76
CA PRO A 50 8.82 14.58 5.08
C PRO A 50 9.78 13.97 6.11
N LEU A 51 10.07 14.67 7.21
CA LEU A 51 11.06 14.20 8.20
C LEU A 51 10.69 12.84 8.82
N VAL A 52 9.39 12.55 8.96
CA VAL A 52 8.89 11.25 9.47
C VAL A 52 9.29 10.08 8.55
N PHE A 53 9.56 10.32 7.27
CA PHE A 53 10.06 9.30 6.35
C PHE A 53 11.51 8.88 6.67
N ASN A 54 12.23 9.58 7.55
CA ASN A 54 13.52 9.09 8.06
C ASN A 54 13.36 8.01 9.14
N LYS A 55 12.14 7.85 9.70
CA LYS A 55 11.85 6.85 10.74
C LYS A 55 11.39 5.51 10.15
N VAL A 56 10.88 5.51 8.91
CA VAL A 56 10.39 4.30 8.26
C VAL A 56 11.54 3.42 7.79
N ASN A 57 11.28 2.13 7.70
CA ASN A 57 12.24 1.13 7.26
C ASN A 57 12.82 1.40 5.87
N LYS A 58 11.93 1.82 4.95
CA LYS A 58 12.25 1.96 3.53
C LYS A 58 11.37 3.03 2.89
N VAL A 59 11.99 3.85 2.03
CA VAL A 59 11.28 4.76 1.14
C VAL A 59 11.68 4.44 -0.30
N THR A 60 10.69 4.11 -1.12
CA THR A 60 10.82 3.96 -2.57
C THR A 60 10.20 5.20 -3.20
N SER A 61 10.92 5.92 -4.06
CA SER A 61 10.38 7.12 -4.69
C SER A 61 10.41 7.03 -6.20
N ILE A 62 9.29 7.33 -6.85
CA ILE A 62 9.10 7.28 -8.30
C ILE A 62 8.64 8.65 -8.78
N ILE A 63 9.15 9.12 -9.91
CA ILE A 63 8.81 10.46 -10.43
C ILE A 63 7.57 10.38 -11.31
N SER A 64 7.47 9.35 -12.16
CA SER A 64 6.39 9.23 -13.13
C SER A 64 5.23 8.39 -12.60
N LEU A 65 4.00 8.91 -12.66
CA LEU A 65 2.79 8.12 -12.44
C LEU A 65 2.65 6.96 -13.44
N GLU A 66 3.12 7.13 -14.67
CA GLU A 66 3.09 6.07 -15.69
C GLU A 66 4.02 4.93 -15.32
N GLU A 67 5.28 5.24 -14.96
CA GLU A 67 6.24 4.26 -14.44
C GLU A 67 5.69 3.52 -13.22
N ALA A 68 5.09 4.25 -12.28
CA ALA A 68 4.50 3.64 -11.09
C ALA A 68 3.29 2.73 -11.41
N LYS A 69 2.50 3.06 -12.45
CA LYS A 69 1.39 2.23 -12.91
C LYS A 69 1.88 0.96 -13.61
N ASP A 70 2.99 1.06 -14.34
CA ASP A 70 3.57 -0.07 -15.05
C ASP A 70 4.27 -1.04 -14.09
N GLU A 71 5.04 -0.51 -13.13
CA GLU A 71 5.71 -1.32 -12.10
C GLU A 71 4.71 -1.93 -11.10
N TYR A 72 3.68 -1.17 -10.71
CA TYR A 72 2.75 -1.56 -9.64
C TYR A 72 1.27 -1.46 -10.08
N PRO A 73 0.84 -2.19 -11.13
CA PRO A 73 -0.48 -2.02 -11.74
C PRO A 73 -1.64 -2.30 -10.77
N LYS A 74 -1.46 -3.23 -9.82
CA LYS A 74 -2.49 -3.57 -8.82
C LYS A 74 -2.73 -2.45 -7.80
N LEU A 75 -1.79 -1.49 -7.64
CA LEU A 75 -2.02 -0.34 -6.75
C LEU A 75 -3.11 0.61 -7.28
N SER A 76 -3.51 0.47 -8.55
CA SER A 76 -4.58 1.25 -9.16
C SER A 76 -4.39 2.75 -8.90
N LEU A 77 -3.20 3.26 -9.21
CA LEU A 77 -2.83 4.66 -9.00
C LEU A 77 -3.59 5.54 -9.99
N ILE A 78 -4.24 6.61 -9.52
CA ILE A 78 -5.08 7.47 -10.37
C ILE A 78 -4.38 8.78 -10.72
N LYS A 79 -3.64 9.36 -9.75
CA LYS A 79 -2.96 10.64 -9.87
C LYS A 79 -1.65 10.67 -9.06
N GLN A 80 -0.85 11.71 -9.25
CA GLN A 80 0.33 12.05 -8.45
C GLN A 80 0.17 13.48 -7.85
N PRO A 81 0.80 13.80 -6.72
CA PRO A 81 1.60 12.89 -5.88
C PRO A 81 0.72 11.80 -5.25
N ALA A 82 1.34 10.67 -4.92
CA ALA A 82 0.68 9.56 -4.23
C ALA A 82 1.61 8.95 -3.18
N PHE A 83 1.03 8.56 -2.06
CA PHE A 83 1.72 8.01 -0.91
C PHE A 83 1.04 6.70 -0.54
N ILE A 84 1.81 5.61 -0.59
CA ILE A 84 1.34 4.28 -0.26
C ILE A 84 2.22 3.77 0.88
N ILE A 85 1.60 3.48 2.01
CA ILE A 85 2.28 3.02 3.21
C ILE A 85 1.99 1.53 3.36
N PHE A 86 3.05 0.77 3.58
CA PHE A 86 2.99 -0.67 3.80
C PHE A 86 3.45 -1.01 5.21
N ASN A 87 2.86 -2.05 5.79
CA ASN A 87 3.42 -2.80 6.91
C ASN A 87 3.72 -4.24 6.46
N GLU A 88 4.07 -5.11 7.41
CA GLU A 88 4.32 -6.55 7.16
C GLU A 88 3.12 -7.34 6.61
N ASN A 89 1.90 -6.79 6.69
CA ASN A 89 0.68 -7.42 6.21
C ASN A 89 0.20 -6.84 4.86
N GLY A 90 0.87 -5.82 4.32
CA GLY A 90 0.54 -5.19 3.05
C GLY A 90 0.23 -3.70 3.18
N ILE A 91 -0.65 -3.18 2.32
CA ILE A 91 -1.01 -1.76 2.26
C ILE A 91 -1.88 -1.39 3.46
N VAL A 92 -1.46 -0.38 4.22
CA VAL A 92 -2.21 0.18 5.35
C VAL A 92 -2.76 1.57 5.08
N LEU A 93 -2.13 2.31 4.16
CA LEU A 93 -2.63 3.60 3.71
C LEU A 93 -2.32 3.79 2.22
N LYS A 94 -3.29 4.33 1.48
CA LYS A 94 -3.11 4.89 0.14
C LYS A 94 -3.78 6.26 0.14
N THR A 95 -2.99 7.31 0.00
CA THR A 95 -3.49 8.69 -0.07
C THR A 95 -2.80 9.47 -1.19
N TYR A 96 -3.44 10.54 -1.60
CA TYR A 96 -2.89 11.55 -2.51
C TYR A 96 -2.61 12.88 -1.80
N ILE A 97 -2.74 12.90 -0.47
CA ILE A 97 -2.52 14.06 0.40
C ILE A 97 -1.30 13.76 1.27
N LYS A 98 -0.31 14.64 1.21
CA LYS A 98 0.97 14.44 1.90
C LYS A 98 0.78 14.45 3.42
N GLU A 99 -0.07 15.35 3.90
CA GLU A 99 -0.36 15.57 5.31
C GLU A 99 -0.98 14.32 5.94
N GLU A 100 -1.94 13.67 5.27
CA GLU A 100 -2.52 12.40 5.75
C GLU A 100 -1.46 11.29 5.89
N ALA A 101 -0.50 11.22 4.98
CA ALA A 101 0.58 10.22 5.06
C ALA A 101 1.54 10.52 6.22
N ILE A 102 1.79 11.81 6.51
CA ILE A 102 2.61 12.23 7.64
C ILE A 102 1.90 11.93 8.95
N GLU A 103 0.66 12.37 9.10
CA GLU A 103 -0.16 12.18 10.30
C GLU A 103 -0.26 10.69 10.65
N PHE A 104 -0.57 9.83 9.66
CA PHE A 104 -0.61 8.39 9.87
C PHE A 104 0.68 7.83 10.47
N LEU A 105 1.84 8.21 9.93
CA LEU A 105 3.13 7.72 10.42
C LEU A 105 3.47 8.30 11.79
N GLU A 106 3.20 9.58 12.03
CA GLU A 106 3.47 10.23 13.31
C GLU A 106 2.65 9.61 14.44
N GLU A 107 1.35 9.40 14.24
CA GLU A 107 0.49 8.72 15.21
C GLU A 107 1.03 7.31 15.52
N ASN A 108 1.35 6.53 14.49
CA ASN A 108 1.81 5.15 14.66
C ASN A 108 3.25 4.99 15.18
N TYR A 109 4.07 6.06 15.16
CA TYR A 109 5.39 6.06 15.79
C TYR A 109 5.39 6.71 17.19
N ASN A 110 4.42 7.56 17.50
CA ASN A 110 4.27 8.13 18.83
C ASN A 110 3.63 7.14 19.81
N ASP A 111 2.89 6.15 19.30
CA ASP A 111 2.26 5.07 20.08
C ASP A 111 3.20 3.87 20.37
N LYS A 112 4.49 3.93 19.97
CA LYS A 112 5.50 2.87 20.20
C LYS A 112 6.55 3.31 21.21
#